data_AF-A0A9E0IX60-F1
#
_entry.id   AF-A0A9E0IX60-F1
#
_cell.length_a   1.000
_cell.length_b   1.000
_cell.length_c   1.000
_cell.angle_alpha   90.00
_cell.angle_beta   90.00
_cell.angle_gamma   90.00
#
_symmetry.space_group_name_H-M   'P 1'
#
loop_
_entity.id
_entity.type
_entity.pdbx_description
1 polymer ?
#
loop_
_entity_poly.entity_id
_entity_poly.type
_entity_poly.pdbx_seq_one_letter_code
_entity_poly.pdbx_strand_id
1 'polypeptide(L)'
;MRIHAPFLTLRKAVPGDAEQLLMLVKELAEYEKEPGAVRTQADDFREGLVNGLFEALVLESPADGIVGMALYFPYFSTWSGKALYLEDFIIREPLRGHGYGQRLFEAVADEALRQGARWVKWQVLDWNEPARRFYLSRGAKLTTGWENGSIEICVADAPVD
;
A
#
# COMPACT_ATOMS: atom_id res chain seq x y z
N MET A 1 16.77 -27.39 5.19
CA MET A 1 15.39 -27.62 4.73
C MET A 1 15.02 -26.46 3.81
N ARG A 2 15.02 -26.66 2.48
CA ARG A 2 14.60 -25.60 1.54
C ARG A 2 13.08 -25.60 1.52
N ILE A 3 12.47 -24.70 2.29
CA ILE A 3 11.05 -24.38 2.13
C ILE A 3 10.93 -23.86 0.69
N HIS A 4 10.24 -24.60 -0.18
CA HIS A 4 9.86 -24.06 -1.49
C HIS A 4 9.00 -22.85 -1.21
N ALA A 5 9.56 -21.66 -1.41
CA ALA A 5 8.78 -20.44 -1.35
C ALA A 5 7.66 -20.57 -2.40
N PRO A 6 6.38 -20.44 -2.03
CA PRO A 6 5.28 -20.65 -2.97
C PRO A 6 5.43 -19.68 -4.15
N PHE A 7 5.17 -20.15 -5.38
CA PHE A 7 5.17 -19.26 -6.53
C PHE A 7 4.01 -18.27 -6.38
N LEU A 8 4.32 -17.05 -5.91
CA LEU A 8 3.33 -16.00 -5.77
C LEU A 8 3.10 -15.30 -7.11
N THR A 9 1.85 -15.10 -7.48
CA THR A 9 1.47 -14.36 -8.69
C THR A 9 1.41 -12.86 -8.38
N LEU A 10 2.10 -12.04 -9.16
CA LEU A 10 2.00 -10.59 -9.07
C LEU A 10 0.96 -10.12 -10.10
N ARG A 11 -0.08 -9.42 -9.66
CA ARG A 11 -1.12 -8.88 -10.54
C ARG A 11 -1.69 -7.57 -9.99
N LYS A 12 -2.46 -6.85 -10.81
CA LYS A 12 -3.32 -5.77 -10.32
C LYS A 12 -4.44 -6.35 -9.47
N ALA A 13 -4.84 -5.62 -8.44
CA ALA A 13 -6.05 -5.90 -7.70
C ALA A 13 -7.28 -5.61 -8.57
N VAL A 14 -8.35 -6.36 -8.32
CA VAL A 14 -9.66 -6.18 -8.93
C VAL A 14 -10.71 -5.94 -7.85
N PRO A 15 -11.90 -5.39 -8.15
CA PRO A 15 -12.93 -5.12 -7.14
C PRO A 15 -13.34 -6.34 -6.30
N GLY A 16 -13.17 -7.56 -6.82
CA GLY A 16 -13.40 -8.82 -6.09
C GLY A 16 -12.39 -9.11 -4.96
N ASP A 17 -11.26 -8.39 -4.91
CA ASP A 17 -10.21 -8.58 -3.90
C ASP A 17 -10.46 -7.78 -2.62
N ALA A 18 -11.48 -6.92 -2.60
CA ALA A 18 -11.67 -5.88 -1.59
C ALA A 18 -11.63 -6.38 -0.14
N GLU A 19 -12.25 -7.52 0.14
CA GLU A 19 -12.21 -8.16 1.48
C GLU A 19 -10.77 -8.51 1.90
N GLN A 20 -9.97 -9.04 0.98
CA GLN A 20 -8.59 -9.43 1.26
C GLN A 20 -7.66 -8.22 1.39
N LEU A 21 -7.93 -7.15 0.65
CA LEU A 21 -7.22 -5.88 0.83
C LEU A 21 -7.51 -5.30 2.22
N LEU A 22 -8.78 -5.25 2.64
CA LEU A 22 -9.16 -4.80 3.98
C LEU A 22 -8.49 -5.66 5.07
N MET A 23 -8.43 -6.97 4.90
CA MET A 23 -7.74 -7.86 5.85
C MET A 23 -6.24 -7.52 5.97
N LEU A 24 -5.57 -7.24 4.85
CA LEU A 24 -4.17 -6.82 4.89
C LEU A 24 -3.97 -5.44 5.51
N VAL A 25 -4.90 -4.49 5.29
CA VAL A 25 -4.86 -3.18 5.95
C VAL A 25 -5.04 -3.32 7.47
N LYS A 26 -5.92 -4.21 7.92
CA LYS A 26 -6.07 -4.51 9.35
C LYS A 26 -4.80 -5.14 9.94
N GLU A 27 -4.17 -6.08 9.23
CA GLU A 27 -2.87 -6.65 9.63
C GLU A 27 -1.77 -5.58 9.68
N LEU A 28 -1.77 -4.64 8.74
CA LEU A 28 -0.86 -3.50 8.73
C LEU A 28 -1.09 -2.59 9.93
N ALA A 29 -2.34 -2.22 10.21
CA ALA A 29 -2.70 -1.37 11.35
C ALA A 29 -2.32 -2.02 12.70
N GLU A 30 -2.49 -3.34 12.84
CA GLU A 30 -2.00 -4.10 13.99
C GLU A 30 -0.47 -3.99 14.12
N TYR A 31 0.26 -4.19 13.03
CA TYR A 31 1.72 -4.03 13.01
C TYR A 31 2.13 -2.60 13.37
N GLU A 32 1.40 -1.60 12.88
CA GLU A 32 1.64 -0.18 13.11
C GLU A 32 1.19 0.33 14.49
N LYS A 33 0.62 -0.56 15.31
CA LYS A 33 0.13 -0.29 16.68
C LYS A 33 -1.09 0.64 16.73
N GLU A 34 -1.86 0.69 15.65
CA GLU A 34 -3.08 1.48 15.49
C GLU A 34 -4.29 0.64 15.02
N PRO A 35 -4.57 -0.55 15.60
CA PRO A 35 -5.63 -1.44 15.10
C PRO A 35 -7.05 -0.84 15.14
N GLY A 36 -7.28 0.16 15.99
CA GLY A 36 -8.56 0.88 16.09
C GLY A 36 -8.74 2.03 15.08
N ALA A 37 -7.72 2.34 14.28
CA ALA A 37 -7.77 3.43 13.31
C ALA A 37 -8.49 3.05 12.00
N VAL A 38 -8.61 1.75 11.70
CA VAL A 38 -9.26 1.27 10.47
C VAL A 38 -10.78 1.40 10.61
N ARG A 39 -11.33 2.45 9.99
CA ARG A 39 -12.79 2.71 9.92
C ARG A 39 -13.42 2.27 8.59
N THR A 40 -12.60 1.96 7.60
CA THR A 40 -13.04 1.53 6.28
C THR A 40 -13.59 0.11 6.27
N GLN A 41 -14.44 -0.17 5.30
CA GLN A 41 -15.09 -1.45 5.03
C GLN A 41 -14.69 -1.95 3.64
N ALA A 42 -14.97 -3.22 3.34
CA ALA A 42 -14.58 -3.80 2.06
C ALA A 42 -15.28 -3.09 0.89
N ASP A 43 -16.48 -2.57 1.10
CA ASP A 43 -17.20 -1.79 0.09
C ASP A 43 -16.44 -0.52 -0.31
N ASP A 44 -15.77 0.17 0.63
CA ASP A 44 -14.93 1.34 0.32
C ASP A 44 -13.77 0.97 -0.63
N PHE A 45 -13.13 -0.18 -0.40
CA PHE A 45 -12.06 -0.66 -1.29
C PHE A 45 -12.61 -1.08 -2.65
N ARG A 46 -13.78 -1.71 -2.68
CA ARG A 46 -14.43 -2.12 -3.93
C ARG A 46 -14.79 -0.91 -4.77
N GLU A 47 -15.43 0.08 -4.17
CA GLU A 47 -15.79 1.35 -4.83
C GLU A 47 -14.54 2.12 -5.26
N GLY A 48 -13.52 2.18 -4.41
CA GLY A 48 -12.25 2.82 -4.74
C GLY A 48 -11.57 2.22 -5.96
N LEU A 49 -11.58 0.90 -6.11
CA LEU A 49 -11.07 0.21 -7.30
C LEU A 49 -11.94 0.42 -8.54
N VAL A 50 -13.27 0.40 -8.39
CA VAL A 50 -14.23 0.62 -9.49
C VAL A 50 -14.11 2.04 -10.03
N ASN A 51 -14.02 3.03 -9.14
CA ASN A 51 -14.00 4.45 -9.49
C ASN A 51 -12.58 4.97 -9.77
N GLY A 52 -11.55 4.14 -9.57
CA GLY A 52 -10.16 4.52 -9.79
C GLY A 52 -9.64 5.56 -8.78
N LEU A 53 -10.15 5.55 -7.54
CA LEU A 53 -9.62 6.37 -6.45
C LEU A 53 -8.17 5.98 -6.12
N PHE A 54 -7.87 4.68 -6.23
CA PHE A 54 -6.54 4.11 -6.11
C PHE A 54 -6.40 2.91 -7.02
N GLU A 55 -5.16 2.48 -7.22
CA GLU A 55 -4.82 1.19 -7.80
C GLU A 55 -4.06 0.37 -6.76
N ALA A 56 -4.05 -0.95 -6.91
CA ALA A 56 -3.20 -1.80 -6.08
C ALA A 56 -2.53 -2.90 -6.90
N LEU A 57 -1.30 -3.25 -6.52
CA LEU A 57 -0.62 -4.47 -6.93
C LEU A 57 -0.67 -5.46 -5.78
N VAL A 58 -0.95 -6.73 -6.09
CA VAL A 58 -1.07 -7.79 -5.10
C VAL A 58 -0.16 -8.96 -5.43
N LEU A 59 0.31 -9.63 -4.38
CA LEU A 59 0.92 -10.94 -4.45
C LEU A 59 -0.10 -11.99 -4.02
N GLU A 60 -0.42 -12.92 -4.89
CA GLU A 60 -1.42 -13.95 -4.68
C GLU A 60 -0.78 -15.33 -4.52
N SER A 61 -1.08 -15.98 -3.40
CA SER A 61 -0.81 -17.38 -3.08
C SER A 61 -1.98 -18.25 -3.58
N PRO A 62 -1.71 -19.38 -4.25
CA PRO A 62 -2.77 -20.34 -4.60
C PRO A 62 -3.51 -20.91 -3.39
N ALA A 63 -2.89 -20.92 -2.21
CA ALA A 63 -3.47 -21.50 -0.99
C ALA A 63 -4.17 -20.46 -0.11
N ASP A 64 -3.58 -19.26 0.00
CA ASP A 64 -3.96 -18.26 1.01
C ASP A 64 -4.61 -17.01 0.42
N GLY A 65 -4.78 -16.97 -0.91
CA GLY A 65 -5.25 -15.78 -1.61
C GLY A 65 -4.23 -14.66 -1.60
N ILE A 66 -4.64 -13.42 -1.38
CA ILE A 66 -3.74 -12.27 -1.39
C ILE A 66 -2.93 -12.22 -0.11
N VAL A 67 -1.61 -12.25 -0.27
CA VAL A 67 -0.62 -12.31 0.82
C VAL A 67 0.33 -11.11 0.85
N GLY A 68 0.14 -10.16 -0.05
CA GLY A 68 0.86 -8.89 -0.05
C GLY A 68 0.17 -7.89 -0.95
N MET A 69 0.30 -6.61 -0.61
CA MET A 69 -0.35 -5.50 -1.28
C MET A 69 0.57 -4.28 -1.31
N ALA A 70 0.52 -3.56 -2.43
CA ALA A 70 0.97 -2.19 -2.57
C ALA A 70 -0.19 -1.37 -3.14
N LEU A 71 -0.81 -0.53 -2.32
CA LEU A 71 -1.90 0.38 -2.69
C LEU A 71 -1.33 1.76 -2.95
N TYR A 72 -1.63 2.33 -4.11
CA TYR A 72 -1.09 3.62 -4.52
C TYR A 72 -2.08 4.42 -5.37
N PHE A 73 -1.86 5.71 -5.46
CA PHE A 73 -2.67 6.62 -6.27
C PHE A 73 -1.82 7.73 -6.90
N PRO A 74 -2.34 8.40 -7.95
CA PRO A 74 -1.66 9.53 -8.57
C PRO A 74 -1.43 10.68 -7.57
N TYR A 75 -0.22 11.22 -7.56
CA TYR A 75 0.16 12.38 -6.76
C TYR A 75 0.85 13.42 -7.63
N PHE A 76 0.62 14.69 -7.34
CA PHE A 76 1.27 15.79 -8.02
C PHE A 76 1.99 16.68 -7.03
N SER A 77 3.31 16.76 -7.16
CA SER A 77 4.13 17.71 -6.43
C SER A 77 4.32 18.95 -7.28
N THR A 78 4.01 20.12 -6.72
CA THR A 78 4.30 21.42 -7.38
C THR A 78 5.80 21.63 -7.63
N TRP A 79 6.67 20.87 -6.96
CA TRP A 79 8.13 20.99 -7.10
C TRP A 79 8.74 19.90 -7.99
N SER A 80 8.09 18.73 -8.11
CA SER A 80 8.67 17.55 -8.77
C SER A 80 7.77 16.87 -9.81
N GLY A 81 6.59 17.44 -10.06
CA GLY A 81 5.64 16.99 -11.07
C GLY A 81 4.90 15.71 -10.68
N LYS A 82 4.53 14.93 -11.69
CA LYS A 82 3.76 13.69 -11.55
C LYS A 82 4.55 12.62 -10.77
N ALA A 83 3.88 12.03 -9.79
CA ALA A 83 4.37 10.96 -8.94
C ALA A 83 3.25 9.93 -8.70
N LEU A 84 3.61 8.78 -8.13
CA LEU A 84 2.67 7.93 -7.39
C LEU A 84 2.88 8.16 -5.89
N TYR A 85 1.81 8.14 -5.12
CA TYR A 85 1.87 8.02 -3.68
C TYR A 85 1.53 6.59 -3.29
N LEU A 86 2.45 5.91 -2.63
CA LEU A 86 2.29 4.57 -2.07
C LEU A 86 1.76 4.76 -0.65
N GLU A 87 0.48 4.43 -0.48
CA GLU A 87 -0.26 4.57 0.77
C GLU A 87 0.04 3.40 1.69
N ASP A 88 -0.36 2.19 1.29
CA ASP A 88 -0.17 0.97 2.06
C ASP A 88 0.78 0.01 1.35
N PHE A 89 1.72 -0.54 2.12
CA PHE A 89 2.68 -1.52 1.65
C PHE A 89 2.90 -2.63 2.67
N ILE A 90 2.41 -3.83 2.38
CA ILE A 90 2.48 -4.96 3.30
C ILE A 90 2.75 -6.28 2.58
N ILE A 91 3.56 -7.11 3.23
CA ILE A 91 3.66 -8.55 2.98
C ILE A 91 3.27 -9.23 4.29
N ARG A 92 2.44 -10.28 4.21
CA ARG A 92 2.08 -11.09 5.39
C ARG A 92 3.31 -11.53 6.15
N GLU A 93 3.27 -11.44 7.47
CA GLU A 93 4.45 -11.66 8.33
C GLU A 93 5.25 -12.94 8.00
N PRO A 94 4.63 -14.12 7.82
CA PRO A 94 5.37 -15.36 7.53
C PRO A 94 6.16 -15.36 6.23
N LEU A 95 5.84 -14.46 5.30
CA LEU A 95 6.46 -14.35 3.97
C LEU A 95 7.52 -13.24 3.90
N ARG A 96 7.69 -12.44 4.96
CA ARG A 96 8.72 -11.40 5.04
C ARG A 96 10.12 -12.02 5.00
N GLY A 97 11.11 -11.26 4.51
CA GLY A 97 12.50 -11.73 4.40
C GLY A 97 12.80 -12.66 3.21
N HIS A 98 11.80 -13.02 2.40
CA HIS A 98 11.95 -13.92 1.24
C HIS A 98 12.03 -13.21 -0.12
N GLY A 99 12.22 -11.88 -0.12
CA GLY A 99 12.34 -11.08 -1.35
C GLY A 99 11.01 -10.63 -1.99
N TYR A 100 9.86 -11.06 -1.46
CA TYR A 100 8.55 -10.67 -2.00
C TYR A 100 8.26 -9.17 -1.93
N GLY A 101 8.62 -8.52 -0.82
CA GLY A 101 8.49 -7.06 -0.71
C GLY A 101 9.31 -6.33 -1.77
N GLN A 102 10.52 -6.82 -2.09
CA GLN A 102 11.33 -6.23 -3.15
C GLN A 102 10.64 -6.31 -4.51
N ARG A 103 10.20 -7.52 -4.89
CA ARG A 103 9.51 -7.76 -6.16
C ARG A 103 8.25 -6.88 -6.28
N LEU A 104 7.49 -6.73 -5.20
CA LEU A 104 6.29 -5.91 -5.20
C LEU A 104 6.61 -4.41 -5.31
N PHE A 105 7.64 -3.93 -4.60
CA PHE A 105 8.06 -2.52 -4.66
C PHE A 105 8.65 -2.14 -6.02
N GLU A 106 9.43 -3.03 -6.65
CA GLU A 106 9.94 -2.85 -8.02
C GLU A 106 8.79 -2.72 -9.03
N ALA A 107 7.73 -3.51 -8.87
CA ALA A 107 6.54 -3.40 -9.71
C ALA A 107 5.79 -2.07 -9.56
N VAL A 108 5.80 -1.46 -8.36
CA VAL A 108 5.28 -0.09 -8.16
C VAL A 108 6.14 0.94 -8.89
N ALA A 109 7.47 0.78 -8.88
CA ALA A 109 8.36 1.66 -9.61
C ALA A 109 8.14 1.54 -11.14
N ASP A 110 7.97 0.33 -11.66
CA ASP A 110 7.62 0.10 -13.07
C ASP A 110 6.28 0.74 -13.44
N GLU A 111 5.29 0.64 -12.55
CA GLU A 111 4.00 1.29 -12.73
C GLU A 111 4.12 2.82 -12.77
N ALA A 112 4.93 3.41 -11.89
CA ALA A 112 5.20 4.84 -11.91
C ALA A 112 5.78 5.27 -13.27
N LEU A 113 6.79 4.55 -13.76
CA LEU A 113 7.40 4.81 -15.07
C LEU A 113 6.38 4.68 -16.20
N ARG A 114 5.57 3.62 -16.20
CA ARG A 114 4.50 3.39 -17.18
C ARG A 114 3.49 4.54 -17.22
N GLN A 115 3.20 5.12 -16.06
CA GLN A 115 2.30 6.27 -15.94
C GLN A 115 3.00 7.63 -16.20
N GLY A 116 4.29 7.63 -16.56
CA GLY A 116 5.07 8.86 -16.77
C GLY A 116 5.39 9.62 -15.48
N ALA A 117 5.23 8.98 -14.32
CA ALA A 117 5.69 9.49 -13.04
C ALA A 117 7.18 9.21 -12.87
N ARG A 118 7.91 10.17 -12.29
CA ARG A 118 9.35 10.02 -11.99
C ARG A 118 9.64 9.71 -10.52
N TRP A 119 8.60 9.71 -9.70
CA TRP A 119 8.72 9.56 -8.26
C TRP A 119 7.64 8.62 -7.75
N VAL A 120 8.02 7.81 -6.78
CA VAL A 120 7.11 7.19 -5.82
C VAL A 120 7.35 7.90 -4.48
N LYS A 121 6.29 8.30 -3.80
CA LYS A 121 6.31 8.98 -2.50
C LYS A 121 5.56 8.12 -1.48
N TRP A 122 5.97 8.13 -0.22
CA TRP A 122 5.31 7.40 0.86
C TRP A 122 5.75 7.98 2.20
N GLN A 123 5.07 7.57 3.26
CA GLN A 123 5.49 7.77 4.64
C GLN A 123 5.96 6.46 5.26
N VAL A 124 6.82 6.56 6.26
CA VAL A 124 7.25 5.41 7.06
C VAL A 124 7.39 5.85 8.50
N LEU A 125 6.82 5.08 9.42
CA LEU A 125 6.90 5.35 10.86
C LEU A 125 8.36 5.34 11.33
N ASP A 126 8.72 6.29 12.19
CA ASP A 126 10.07 6.52 12.67
C ASP A 126 10.68 5.27 13.37
N TRP A 127 9.85 4.58 14.13
CA TRP A 127 10.19 3.35 14.86
C TRP A 127 10.25 2.11 13.97
N ASN A 128 9.71 2.16 12.73
CA ASN A 128 9.69 1.03 11.81
C ASN A 128 11.04 0.86 11.09
N GLU A 129 12.07 0.60 11.88
CA GLU A 129 13.44 0.43 11.43
C GLU A 129 13.60 -0.67 10.33
N PRO A 130 12.88 -1.82 10.38
CA PRO A 130 12.91 -2.78 9.28
C PRO A 130 12.47 -2.18 7.94
N ALA A 131 11.35 -1.46 7.89
CA ALA A 131 10.88 -0.82 6.66
C ALA A 131 11.80 0.34 6.23
N ARG A 132 12.29 1.14 7.19
CA ARG A 132 13.26 2.21 6.90
C ARG A 132 14.52 1.67 6.23
N ARG A 133 15.12 0.58 6.75
CA ARG A 133 16.25 -0.08 6.10
C ARG A 133 15.91 -0.66 4.72
N PHE A 134 14.71 -1.23 4.57
CA PHE A 134 14.23 -1.72 3.29
C PHE A 134 14.21 -0.60 2.22
N TYR A 135 13.69 0.58 2.56
CA TYR A 135 13.65 1.72 1.65
C TYR A 135 15.04 2.33 1.39
N LEU A 136 15.84 2.55 2.45
CA LEU A 136 17.18 3.16 2.33
C LEU A 136 18.13 2.31 1.49
N SER A 137 18.10 0.98 1.63
CA SER A 137 18.89 0.05 0.80
C SER A 137 18.50 0.07 -0.68
N ARG A 138 17.37 0.72 -1.04
CA ARG A 138 16.87 0.91 -2.41
C ARG A 138 17.03 2.36 -2.90
N GLY A 139 17.85 3.15 -2.22
CA GLY A 139 18.15 4.53 -2.61
C GLY A 139 17.08 5.55 -2.24
N ALA A 140 16.11 5.19 -1.39
CA ALA A 140 15.16 6.15 -0.86
C ALA A 140 15.87 7.23 -0.05
N LYS A 141 15.35 8.46 -0.12
CA LYS A 141 15.77 9.57 0.74
C LYS A 141 14.61 9.86 1.69
N LEU A 142 14.80 9.58 2.98
CA LEU A 142 13.82 9.89 4.01
C LEU A 142 14.07 11.31 4.53
N THR A 143 13.12 12.21 4.29
CA THR A 143 13.18 13.61 4.75
C THR A 143 12.56 13.75 6.14
N THR A 144 13.25 14.41 7.07
CA THR A 144 12.75 14.73 8.41
C THR A 144 12.37 16.22 8.51
N GLY A 145 11.54 16.58 9.49
CA GLY A 145 11.17 17.98 9.77
C GLY A 145 9.81 18.43 9.21
N TRP A 146 9.00 17.50 8.70
CA TRP A 146 7.61 17.76 8.32
C TRP A 146 6.68 17.01 9.26
N GLU A 147 5.61 17.68 9.71
CA GLU A 147 4.53 17.06 10.47
C GLU A 147 3.41 16.62 9.52
N ASN A 148 2.77 15.49 9.83
CA ASN A 148 1.57 15.06 9.11
C ASN A 148 0.36 15.77 9.71
N GLY A 149 -0.39 16.50 8.89
CA GLY A 149 -1.56 17.27 9.31
C GLY A 149 -2.84 16.67 8.74
N SER A 150 -3.83 16.45 9.60
CA SER A 150 -5.16 15.96 9.21
C SER A 150 -6.25 16.67 10.00
N ILE A 151 -7.38 16.95 9.36
CA ILE A 151 -8.61 17.37 10.02
C ILE A 151 -9.75 16.48 9.50
N GLU A 152 -10.58 15.97 10.41
CA GLU A 152 -11.79 15.25 10.04
C GLU A 152 -12.85 16.25 9.60
N ILE A 153 -13.37 16.09 8.38
CA ILE A 153 -14.46 16.92 7.86
C ILE A 153 -15.76 16.14 8.06
N CYS A 154 -16.57 16.55 9.04
CA CYS A 154 -17.92 16.01 9.19
C CYS A 154 -18.81 16.61 8.09
N VAL A 155 -19.32 15.78 7.19
CA VAL A 155 -20.42 16.17 6.31
C VAL A 155 -21.69 16.11 7.14
N ALA A 156 -22.38 17.24 7.33
CA ALA A 156 -23.71 17.23 7.95
C ALA A 156 -24.61 16.29 7.14
N ASP A 157 -25.38 15.43 7.81
CA ASP A 157 -26.27 14.46 7.19
C ASP A 157 -26.92 15.05 5.95
N ALA A 158 -26.61 14.49 4.78
CA ALA A 158 -27.36 14.82 3.57
C ALA A 158 -28.83 14.54 3.90
N PRO A 159 -29.76 15.48 3.65
CA PRO A 159 -31.17 15.21 3.89
C PRO A 159 -31.55 13.92 3.16
N VAL A 160 -32.11 12.98 3.91
CA VAL A 160 -32.73 11.79 3.36
C VAL A 160 -33.95 12.28 2.59
N ASP A 161 -33.87 12.26 1.26
CA ASP A 161 -35.04 12.43 0.39
C ASP A 161 -36.03 11.26 0.56
#